data_AF-X1TJ91-F1
#
_entry.id   AF-X1TJ91-F1
#
_cell.length_a   1.000
_cell.length_b   1.000
_cell.length_c   1.000
_cell.angle_alpha   90.00
_cell.angle_beta   90.00
_cell.angle_gamma   90.00
#
_symmetry.space_group_name_H-M   'P 1'
#
loop_
_entity.id
_entity.type
_entity.pdbx_description
1 polymer ?
#
loop_
_entity_poly.entity_id
_entity_poly.type
_entity_poly.pdbx_seq_one_letter_code
_entity_poly.pdbx_strand_id
1 'polypeptide(L)'
;MLKSFTLEQMMKNKIGALLNRKEIRDVFDIEFLTRKDVDVSANYEELKKIREIIKGFKKRDYYVTLGSLLDDDTREYYKKNNFTYLLGIIDEHLSYK
;
A
#
# COMPACT_ATOMS: atom_id res chain seq x y z
N MET A 1 28.83 8.09 -1.11
CA MET A 1 28.03 7.41 -2.14
C MET A 1 26.62 7.21 -1.59
N LEU A 2 25.66 8.02 -2.01
CA LEU A 2 24.25 7.81 -1.68
C LEU A 2 23.82 6.50 -2.36
N LYS A 3 23.68 5.42 -1.60
CA LYS A 3 22.99 4.21 -2.07
C LYS A 3 21.52 4.58 -2.17
N SER A 4 21.14 5.26 -3.24
CA SER A 4 19.75 5.45 -3.61
C SER A 4 19.23 4.07 -3.95
N PHE A 5 18.54 3.44 -3.00
CA PHE A 5 17.77 2.24 -3.29
C PHE A 5 16.86 2.56 -4.49
N THR A 6 16.89 1.73 -5.54
CA THR A 6 15.98 1.93 -6.68
C THR A 6 14.54 1.90 -6.18
N LEU A 7 13.65 2.64 -6.83
CA LEU A 7 12.24 2.73 -6.43
C LEU A 7 11.58 1.36 -6.33
N GLU A 8 11.96 0.44 -7.24
CA GLU A 8 11.56 -0.98 -7.22
C GLU A 8 12.02 -1.72 -5.96
N GLN A 9 13.26 -1.46 -5.53
CA GLN A 9 13.82 -2.09 -4.34
C GLN A 9 13.18 -1.52 -3.08
N MET A 10 12.85 -0.23 -3.08
CA MET A 10 12.04 0.39 -2.02
C MET A 10 10.65 -0.24 -1.96
N MET A 11 10.00 -0.44 -3.11
CA MET A 11 8.69 -1.11 -3.22
C MET A 11 8.74 -2.52 -2.61
N LYS A 12 9.73 -3.34 -2.98
CA LYS A 12 9.91 -4.69 -2.40
C LYS A 12 10.12 -4.65 -0.89
N ASN A 13 10.91 -3.71 -0.38
CA ASN A 13 11.11 -3.54 1.06
C ASN A 13 9.81 -3.15 1.78
N LYS A 14 9.01 -2.26 1.18
CA LYS A 14 7.70 -1.85 1.73
C LYS A 14 6.70 -3.00 1.75
N ILE A 15 6.64 -3.80 0.68
CA ILE A 15 5.82 -5.03 0.63
C ILE A 15 6.24 -5.99 1.74
N GLY A 16 7.54 -6.25 1.90
CA GLY A 16 8.05 -7.12 2.96
C GLY A 16 7.72 -6.60 4.37
N ALA A 17 7.86 -5.28 4.59
CA ALA A 17 7.50 -4.64 5.84
C ALA A 17 5.99 -4.75 6.13
N LEU A 18 5.15 -4.50 5.12
CA LEU A 18 3.70 -4.64 5.21
C LEU A 18 3.31 -6.06 5.59
N LEU A 19 3.91 -7.07 5.00
CA LEU A 19 3.54 -8.47 5.27
C LEU A 19 3.99 -8.94 6.66
N ASN A 20 5.08 -8.35 7.17
CA ASN A 20 5.60 -8.64 8.49
C ASN A 20 4.79 -7.90 9.58
N ARG A 21 4.68 -6.57 9.47
CA ARG A 21 4.08 -5.71 10.50
C ARG A 21 2.58 -5.51 10.33
N LYS A 22 2.07 -5.62 9.10
CA LYS A 22 0.66 -5.40 8.72
C LYS A 22 0.18 -3.99 9.09
N GLU A 23 1.04 -2.99 8.89
CA GLU A 23 0.72 -1.60 9.18
C GLU A 23 0.11 -0.89 7.97
N ILE A 24 -0.90 -0.06 8.24
CA ILE A 24 -1.60 0.71 7.21
C ILE A 24 -0.71 1.73 6.49
N ARG A 25 0.35 2.21 7.16
CA ARG A 25 1.33 3.12 6.59
C ARG A 25 2.07 2.49 5.40
N ASP A 26 2.48 1.24 5.53
CA ASP A 26 3.21 0.57 4.46
C ASP A 26 2.31 0.35 3.23
N VAL A 27 1.02 0.11 3.42
CA VAL A 27 0.04 0.09 2.32
C VAL A 27 -0.03 1.44 1.61
N PHE A 28 -0.08 2.53 2.38
CA PHE A 28 -0.08 3.87 1.83
C PHE A 28 1.20 4.17 1.03
N ASP A 29 2.37 3.84 1.58
CA ASP A 29 3.65 3.97 0.87
C ASP A 29 3.63 3.19 -0.46
N ILE A 30 3.11 1.95 -0.47
CA ILE A 30 2.98 1.13 -1.69
C ILE A 30 2.05 1.81 -2.70
N GLU A 31 0.84 2.22 -2.28
CA GLU A 31 -0.10 2.89 -3.19
C GLU A 31 0.51 4.18 -3.75
N PHE A 32 1.20 4.95 -2.92
CA PHE A 32 1.86 6.19 -3.31
C PHE A 32 2.99 5.94 -4.32
N LEU A 33 3.77 4.87 -4.15
CA LEU A 33 4.77 4.44 -5.11
C LEU A 33 4.11 4.01 -6.43
N THR A 34 3.04 3.21 -6.38
CA THR A 34 2.30 2.78 -7.58
C THR A 34 1.72 3.96 -8.35
N ARG A 35 1.20 4.99 -7.67
CA ARG A 35 0.75 6.23 -8.32
C ARG A 35 1.86 7.02 -8.99
N LYS A 36 3.11 6.80 -8.58
CA LYS A 36 4.31 7.37 -9.20
C LYS A 36 4.88 6.49 -10.32
N ASP A 37 4.07 5.59 -10.87
CA ASP A 37 4.47 4.68 -11.95
C ASP A 37 5.51 3.64 -11.50
N VAL A 38 5.53 3.30 -10.20
CA VAL A 38 6.39 2.22 -9.69
C VAL A 38 5.61 0.91 -9.71
N ASP A 39 6.10 -0.05 -10.48
CA ASP A 39 5.52 -1.38 -10.58
C ASP A 39 5.45 -2.08 -9.21
N VAL A 40 4.30 -2.67 -8.92
CA VAL A 40 4.11 -3.50 -7.72
C VAL A 40 4.78 -4.84 -7.97
N SER A 41 6.09 -4.90 -7.71
CA SER A 41 6.87 -6.14 -7.81
C SER A 41 6.59 -7.14 -6.66
N ALA A 42 5.31 -7.48 -6.46
CA ALA A 42 4.82 -8.45 -5.50
C ALA A 42 4.39 -9.74 -6.22
N ASN A 43 4.62 -10.90 -5.58
CA ASN A 43 4.13 -12.18 -6.09
C ASN A 43 2.62 -12.33 -5.85
N TYR A 44 1.96 -13.24 -6.58
CA TYR A 44 0.52 -13.52 -6.43
C TYR A 44 0.11 -13.79 -4.97
N GLU A 45 0.89 -14.58 -4.23
CA GLU A 45 0.61 -14.87 -2.81
C GLU A 45 0.73 -13.62 -1.93
N GLU A 46 1.70 -12.75 -2.24
CA GLU A 46 1.92 -11.50 -1.52
C GLU A 46 0.77 -10.53 -1.81
N LEU A 47 0.39 -10.36 -3.08
CA LEU A 47 -0.77 -9.59 -3.51
C LEU A 47 -2.05 -10.03 -2.81
N LYS A 48 -2.27 -11.35 -2.71
CA LYS A 48 -3.42 -11.91 -1.99
C LYS A 48 -3.38 -11.55 -0.50
N LYS A 49 -2.23 -11.69 0.16
CA LYS A 49 -2.06 -11.29 1.57
C LYS A 49 -2.27 -9.79 1.76
N ILE A 50 -1.71 -8.95 0.88
CA ILE A 50 -1.90 -7.49 0.91
C ILE A 50 -3.38 -7.16 0.83
N ARG A 51 -4.12 -7.77 -0.11
CA ARG A 51 -5.57 -7.60 -0.24
C ARG A 51 -6.31 -7.98 1.05
N GLU A 52 -5.94 -9.08 1.69
CA GLU A 52 -6.55 -9.49 2.97
C GLU A 52 -6.22 -8.53 4.11
N ILE A 53 -4.97 -8.06 4.19
CA ILE A 53 -4.55 -7.05 5.17
C ILE A 53 -5.33 -5.75 4.97
N ILE A 54 -5.44 -5.27 3.73
CA ILE A 54 -6.21 -4.06 3.38
C ILE A 54 -7.67 -4.18 3.80
N LYS A 55 -8.29 -5.33 3.51
CA LYS A 55 -9.67 -5.64 3.93
C LYS A 55 -9.81 -5.78 5.45
N GLY A 56 -8.74 -6.14 6.15
CA GLY A 56 -8.69 -6.27 7.60
C GLY A 56 -8.61 -4.94 8.36
N PHE A 57 -8.16 -3.85 7.71
CA PHE A 57 -8.08 -2.55 8.38
C PHE A 57 -9.46 -1.99 8.72
N LYS A 58 -9.57 -1.47 9.94
CA LYS A 58 -10.77 -0.79 10.40
C LYS A 58 -10.65 0.69 10.12
N LYS A 59 -11.79 1.39 10.06
CA LYS A 59 -11.82 2.86 9.97
C LYS A 59 -10.89 3.53 10.98
N ARG A 60 -10.75 3.01 12.20
CA ARG A 60 -9.83 3.57 13.20
C ARG A 60 -8.38 3.61 12.72
N ASP A 61 -7.90 2.61 11.98
CA ASP A 61 -6.53 2.60 11.44
C ASP A 61 -6.33 3.72 10.41
N TYR A 62 -7.34 3.97 9.56
CA TYR A 62 -7.32 5.08 8.61
C TYR A 62 -7.37 6.45 9.30
N TYR A 63 -8.16 6.58 10.36
CA TYR A 63 -8.36 7.87 11.03
C TYR A 63 -7.25 8.19 12.04
N VAL A 64 -6.70 7.19 12.72
CA VAL A 64 -5.69 7.34 13.78
C VAL A 64 -4.29 7.17 13.20
N THR A 65 -3.94 5.97 12.73
CA THR A 65 -2.57 5.68 12.30
C THR A 65 -2.23 6.42 11.01
N LEU A 66 -3.06 6.24 9.98
CA LEU A 66 -2.84 6.89 8.69
C LEU A 66 -3.14 8.40 8.79
N GLY A 67 -4.23 8.78 9.45
CA GLY A 67 -4.61 10.18 9.64
C GLY A 67 -3.62 11.00 10.46
N SER A 68 -2.78 10.38 11.30
CA SER A 68 -1.70 11.07 12.02
C SER A 68 -0.42 11.23 11.19
N LEU A 69 -0.32 10.55 10.04
CA LEU A 69 0.82 10.61 9.13
C LEU A 69 0.54 11.44 7.87
N LEU A 70 -0.74 11.68 7.56
CA LEU A 70 -1.19 12.39 6.37
C LEU A 70 -1.76 13.76 6.69
N ASP A 71 -1.59 14.69 5.75
CA ASP A 71 -2.24 16.00 5.77
C ASP A 71 -3.77 15.91 5.63
N ASP A 72 -4.45 17.01 5.97
CA ASP A 72 -5.91 17.09 6.04
C ASP A 72 -6.63 16.77 4.72
N ASP A 73 -6.00 17.10 3.60
CA ASP A 73 -6.53 16.83 2.26
C ASP A 73 -6.41 15.34 1.90
N THR A 74 -5.20 14.78 2.08
CA THR A 74 -4.93 13.38 1.79
C THR A 74 -5.71 12.44 2.71
N ARG A 75 -5.84 12.77 4.00
CA ARG A 75 -6.62 11.94 4.94
C ARG A 75 -8.09 11.87 4.52
N GLU A 76 -8.68 12.95 4.00
CA GLU A 76 -10.10 12.96 3.61
C GLU A 76 -10.33 11.98 2.44
N TYR A 77 -9.41 11.98 1.47
CA TYR A 77 -9.41 11.01 0.39
C TYR A 77 -9.39 9.57 0.92
N TYR A 78 -8.44 9.20 1.78
CA TYR A 78 -8.34 7.82 2.29
C TYR A 78 -9.48 7.45 3.24
N LYS A 79 -10.05 8.40 3.98
CA LYS A 79 -11.23 8.16 4.82
C LYS A 79 -12.46 7.81 3.99
N LYS A 80 -12.59 8.36 2.78
CA LYS A 80 -13.74 8.17 1.89
C LYS A 80 -13.52 7.02 0.90
N ASN A 81 -12.34 6.98 0.29
CA ASN A 81 -11.99 6.05 -0.79
C ASN A 81 -11.16 4.84 -0.32
N ASN A 82 -10.63 4.83 0.91
CA ASN A 82 -9.71 3.80 1.42
C ASN A 82 -8.59 3.51 0.40
N PHE A 83 -8.12 2.26 0.31
CA PHE A 83 -7.14 1.83 -0.69
C PHE A 83 -7.78 1.24 -1.95
N THR A 84 -8.88 1.84 -2.44
CA THR A 84 -9.59 1.34 -3.64
C THR A 84 -8.68 1.31 -4.87
N TYR A 85 -7.76 2.27 -5.01
CA TYR A 85 -6.81 2.31 -6.13
C TYR A 85 -5.86 1.12 -6.08
N LEU A 86 -5.17 0.91 -4.95
CA LEU A 86 -4.27 -0.22 -4.78
C LEU A 86 -5.02 -1.57 -4.91
N LEU A 87 -6.24 -1.66 -4.38
CA LEU A 87 -7.08 -2.85 -4.54
C LEU A 87 -7.39 -3.14 -6.01
N GLY A 88 -7.69 -2.11 -6.82
CA GLY A 88 -7.92 -2.27 -8.25
C GLY A 88 -6.70 -2.83 -8.98
N ILE A 89 -5.52 -2.25 -8.73
CA ILE A 89 -4.25 -2.75 -9.28
C ILE A 89 -4.00 -4.20 -8.84
N ILE A 90 -4.15 -4.50 -7.55
CA ILE A 90 -3.99 -5.86 -7.04
C ILE A 90 -4.98 -6.82 -7.73
N ASP A 91 -6.25 -6.45 -7.84
CA ASP A 91 -7.29 -7.31 -8.45
C ASP A 91 -7.04 -7.52 -9.95
N GLU A 92 -6.51 -6.51 -10.66
CA GLU A 92 -6.06 -6.62 -12.04
C GLU A 92 -4.89 -7.60 -12.19
N HIS A 93 -3.84 -7.46 -11.37
CA HIS A 93 -2.72 -8.40 -11.33
C HIS A 93 -3.15 -9.83 -10.92
N LEU A 94 -4.18 -9.96 -10.09
CA LEU A 94 -4.75 -11.26 -9.70
C LEU A 94 -5.64 -11.87 -10.80
N SER A 95 -6.32 -11.04 -11.62
CA SER A 95 -7.24 -11.49 -12.68
C SER A 95 -6.55 -11.94 -13.96
N TYR A 96 -5.31 -11.50 -14.21
CA TYR A 96 -4.54 -11.86 -15.40
C TYR A 96 -3.97 -13.30 -15.39
N LYS A 97 -4.54 -14.22 -14.59
CA LYS A 97 -4.03 -15.60 -14.41
C LYS A 97 -5.09 -16.68 -14.62
#